data_AF-A0A6I2M813-F1
#
_entry.id   AF-A0A6I2M813-F1
#
_cell.length_a   1.000
_cell.length_b   1.000
_cell.length_c   1.000
_cell.angle_alpha   90.00
_cell.angle_beta   90.00
_cell.angle_gamma   90.00
#
_symmetry.space_group_name_H-M   'P 1'
#
loop_
_entity.id
_entity.type
_entity.pdbx_description
1 polymer ?
#
loop_
_entity_poly.entity_id
_entity_poly.type
_entity_poly.pdbx_seq_one_letter_code
_entity_poly.pdbx_strand_id
1 'polypeptide(L)'
;MFRGKPVASVKIGIAKAASRAGIESVTPHVLKQTAITWAIKDGLHVEDAAEYFDTSPETIPQTLLHHSPHHQESAVEIIERRK
;
A
#
# COMPACT_ATOMS: atom_id res chain seq x y z
N MET A 1 -6.40 -2.25 -22.58
CA MET A 1 -7.13 -1.57 -23.68
C MET A 1 -8.51 -2.21 -23.80
N PHE A 2 -9.55 -1.44 -24.09
CA PHE A 2 -10.89 -1.94 -24.40
C PHE A 2 -11.18 -1.68 -25.88
N ARG A 3 -11.37 -2.75 -26.67
CA ARG A 3 -11.62 -2.65 -28.13
C ARG A 3 -10.58 -1.78 -28.86
N GLY A 4 -9.30 -2.00 -28.56
CA GLY A 4 -8.19 -1.26 -29.17
C GLY A 4 -8.00 0.18 -28.67
N LYS A 5 -8.82 0.66 -27.72
CA LYS A 5 -8.69 2.00 -27.13
C LYS A 5 -8.18 1.93 -25.68
N PRO A 6 -7.48 2.96 -25.18
CA PRO A 6 -7.17 3.09 -23.76
C PRO A 6 -8.44 3.08 -22.91
N VAL A 7 -8.35 2.51 -21.71
CA VAL A 7 -9.45 2.53 -20.75
C VAL A 7 -9.42 3.89 -20.05
N ALA A 8 -10.49 4.67 -20.16
CA ALA A 8 -10.56 6.01 -19.57
C ALA A 8 -10.67 6.00 -18.04
N SER A 9 -11.33 4.99 -17.45
CA SER A 9 -11.47 4.88 -15.99
C SER A 9 -11.77 3.44 -15.55
N VAL A 10 -11.23 3.07 -14.40
CA VAL A 10 -11.44 1.77 -13.74
C VAL A 10 -12.43 1.83 -12.56
N LYS A 11 -12.91 3.03 -12.20
CA LYS A 11 -13.75 3.27 -11.01
C LYS A 11 -14.99 2.37 -10.96
N ILE A 12 -15.73 2.31 -12.06
CA ILE A 12 -16.98 1.53 -12.15
C ILE A 12 -16.69 0.03 -12.07
N GLY A 13 -15.63 -0.42 -12.73
CA GLY A 13 -15.24 -1.83 -12.73
C GLY A 13 -14.90 -2.32 -11.32
N ILE A 14 -14.10 -1.55 -10.60
CA ILE A 14 -13.70 -1.84 -9.21
C ILE A 14 -14.92 -1.79 -8.27
N ALA A 15 -15.76 -0.75 -8.34
CA ALA A 15 -16.95 -0.65 -7.50
C ALA A 15 -17.91 -1.83 -7.69
N LYS A 16 -18.14 -2.25 -8.94
CA LYS A 16 -18.96 -3.43 -9.23
C LYS A 16 -18.32 -4.72 -8.72
N ALA A 17 -17.01 -4.86 -8.80
CA ALA A 17 -16.31 -6.02 -8.26
C ALA A 17 -16.43 -6.09 -6.73
N ALA A 18 -16.24 -4.95 -6.05
CA ALA A 18 -16.39 -4.85 -4.60
C ALA A 18 -17.82 -5.19 -4.14
N SER A 19 -18.83 -4.66 -4.84
CA SER A 19 -20.24 -4.99 -4.57
C SER A 19 -20.54 -6.49 -4.71
N ARG A 20 -20.00 -7.16 -5.74
CA ARG A 20 -20.14 -8.63 -5.89
C ARG A 20 -19.44 -9.40 -4.78
N ALA A 21 -18.34 -8.87 -4.26
CA ALA A 21 -17.60 -9.46 -3.16
C ALA A 21 -18.20 -9.14 -1.78
N GLY A 22 -19.24 -8.28 -1.71
CA GLY A 22 -19.82 -7.82 -0.44
C GLY A 22 -18.90 -6.90 0.36
N ILE A 23 -17.95 -6.23 -0.30
CA ILE A 23 -16.97 -5.33 0.34
C ILE A 23 -17.35 -3.89 0.03
N GLU A 24 -17.50 -3.08 1.07
CA GLU A 24 -17.83 -1.67 0.95
C GLU A 24 -16.59 -0.78 0.78
N SER A 25 -16.80 0.44 0.28
CA SER A 25 -15.78 1.51 0.26
C SER A 25 -14.47 1.22 -0.50
N VAL A 26 -14.47 0.23 -1.42
CA VAL A 26 -13.30 -0.07 -2.24
C VAL A 26 -13.15 0.93 -3.39
N THR A 27 -12.01 1.60 -3.43
CA THR A 27 -11.62 2.52 -4.50
C THR A 27 -10.26 2.12 -5.08
N PRO A 28 -9.86 2.61 -6.27
CA PRO A 28 -8.51 2.40 -6.79
C PRO A 28 -7.42 2.84 -5.80
N HIS A 29 -7.69 3.91 -5.03
CA HIS A 29 -6.74 4.42 -4.04
C HIS A 29 -6.56 3.44 -2.87
N VAL A 30 -7.64 2.81 -2.39
CA VAL A 30 -7.57 1.76 -1.36
C VAL A 30 -6.75 0.55 -1.83
N LEU A 31 -6.88 0.18 -3.11
CA LEU A 31 -6.06 -0.89 -3.69
C LEU A 31 -4.58 -0.49 -3.80
N LYS A 32 -4.26 0.76 -4.16
CA LYS A 32 -2.88 1.29 -4.12
C LYS A 32 -2.29 1.19 -2.71
N GLN A 33 -3.04 1.63 -1.70
CA GLN A 33 -2.60 1.54 -0.29
C GLN A 33 -2.36 0.10 0.15
N THR A 34 -3.21 -0.84 -0.28
CA THR A 34 -3.04 -2.27 0.02
C THR A 34 -1.77 -2.82 -0.62
N ALA A 35 -1.48 -2.47 -1.88
CA ALA A 35 -0.26 -2.90 -2.57
C ALA A 35 1.01 -2.36 -1.90
N ILE A 36 1.02 -1.08 -1.52
CA ILE A 36 2.13 -0.48 -0.74
C ILE A 36 2.32 -1.24 0.57
N THR A 37 1.22 -1.53 1.28
CA THR A 37 1.26 -2.28 2.55
C THR A 37 1.89 -3.65 2.39
N TRP A 38 1.56 -4.37 1.32
CA TRP A 38 2.11 -5.70 1.06
C TRP A 38 3.59 -5.64 0.68
N ALA A 39 3.99 -4.68 -0.16
CA ALA A 39 5.39 -4.51 -0.52
C ALA A 39 6.28 -4.25 0.70
N ILE A 40 5.83 -3.39 1.62
CA ILE A 40 6.58 -3.10 2.85
C ILE A 40 6.58 -4.30 3.80
N LYS A 41 5.46 -5.03 3.91
CA LYS A 41 5.41 -6.29 4.68
C LYS A 41 6.36 -7.36 4.14
N ASP A 42 6.62 -7.36 2.84
CA ASP A 42 7.56 -8.27 2.16
C ASP A 42 9.02 -7.77 2.22
N GLY A 43 9.28 -6.66 2.94
CA GLY A 43 10.62 -6.15 3.20
C GLY A 43 11.10 -5.02 2.29
N LEU A 44 10.23 -4.46 1.42
CA LEU A 44 10.57 -3.28 0.65
C LEU A 44 10.69 -2.05 1.56
N HIS A 45 11.76 -1.29 1.43
CA HIS A 45 11.93 -0.05 2.18
C HIS A 45 10.87 0.99 1.78
N VAL A 46 10.47 1.83 2.73
CA VAL A 46 9.44 2.88 2.54
C VAL A 46 9.81 3.80 1.38
N GLU A 47 11.10 4.09 1.22
CA GLU A 47 11.62 5.02 0.23
C GLU A 47 11.52 4.44 -1.18
N ASP A 48 11.88 3.16 -1.34
CA ASP A 48 11.74 2.43 -2.59
C ASP A 48 10.25 2.25 -2.98
N ALA A 49 9.39 2.01 -1.98
CA ALA A 49 7.95 1.94 -2.19
C ALA A 49 7.37 3.32 -2.61
N ALA A 50 7.83 4.40 -1.98
CA ALA A 50 7.44 5.77 -2.33
C ALA A 50 7.79 6.11 -3.78
N GLU A 51 9.02 5.79 -4.20
CA GLU A 51 9.49 5.98 -5.57
C GLU A 51 8.69 5.13 -6.56
N TYR A 52 8.53 3.83 -6.29
CA TYR A 52 7.84 2.91 -7.20
C TYR A 52 6.35 3.26 -7.38
N PHE A 53 5.67 3.62 -6.30
CA PHE A 53 4.24 3.91 -6.33
C PHE A 53 3.94 5.39 -6.63
N ASP A 54 4.94 6.23 -6.89
CA ASP A 54 4.79 7.66 -7.11
C ASP A 54 3.91 8.30 -6.01
N THR A 55 4.36 8.16 -4.77
CA THR A 55 3.68 8.68 -3.59
C THR A 55 4.69 9.21 -2.59
N SER A 56 4.34 10.25 -1.82
CA SER A 56 5.28 10.82 -0.88
C SER A 56 5.55 9.86 0.29
N PRO A 57 6.82 9.67 0.70
CA PRO A 57 7.19 8.79 1.80
C PRO A 57 6.59 9.25 3.12
N GLU A 58 6.30 10.55 3.29
CA GLU A 58 5.58 11.14 4.43
C GLU A 58 4.10 10.70 4.55
N THR A 59 3.46 10.29 3.44
CA THR A 59 2.07 9.80 3.43
C THR A 59 1.97 8.32 3.82
N ILE A 60 3.06 7.57 3.66
CA ILE A 60 3.16 6.15 4.01
C ILE A 60 3.08 5.91 5.54
N PRO A 61 3.84 6.58 6.42
CA PRO A 61 3.87 6.29 7.84
C PRO A 61 2.55 6.59 8.55
N GLN A 62 1.75 7.59 8.16
CA GLN A 62 0.47 7.82 8.84
C GLN A 62 -0.52 6.65 8.73
N THR A 63 -0.42 5.82 7.68
CA THR A 63 -1.30 4.65 7.47
C THR A 63 -0.63 3.30 7.72
N LEU A 64 0.70 3.19 7.61
CA LEU A 64 1.41 1.90 7.72
C LEU A 64 2.06 1.61 9.08
N LEU A 65 2.40 2.64 9.86
CA LEU A 65 3.25 2.50 11.04
C LEU A 65 2.65 1.61 12.15
N HIS A 66 1.32 1.54 12.24
CA HIS A 66 0.63 0.79 13.29
C HIS A 66 0.35 -0.69 12.96
N HIS A 67 0.52 -1.12 11.70
CA HIS A 67 0.07 -2.44 11.23
C HIS A 67 1.19 -3.43 10.88
N SER A 68 2.46 -3.04 11.00
CA SER A 68 3.58 -3.97 10.82
C SER A 68 4.04 -4.53 12.16
N PRO A 69 4.07 -5.86 12.37
CA PRO A 69 4.65 -6.48 13.56
C PRO A 69 6.17 -6.24 13.67
N HIS A 70 6.83 -5.83 12.56
CA HIS A 70 8.24 -5.45 12.52
C HIS A 70 8.47 -3.97 12.85
N HIS A 71 7.40 -3.23 13.15
CA HIS A 71 7.49 -1.83 13.52
C HIS A 71 8.15 -1.70 14.89
N GLN A 72 9.48 -1.60 14.89
CA GLN A 72 10.44 -1.48 16.00
C GLN A 72 11.53 -2.55 16.02
N GLU A 73 11.52 -3.59 15.18
CA GLU A 73 12.58 -4.63 15.24
C GLU A 73 13.98 -4.04 14.99
N SER A 74 14.14 -3.23 13.95
CA SER A 74 15.43 -2.55 13.69
C SER A 74 15.78 -1.54 14.80
N ALA A 75 14.79 -0.92 15.45
CA ALA A 75 15.02 0.00 16.56
C ALA A 75 15.45 -0.75 17.84
N VAL A 76 14.84 -1.90 18.12
CA VAL A 76 15.19 -2.81 19.20
C VAL A 76 16.61 -3.33 18.99
N GLU A 77 16.96 -3.77 17.77
CA GLU A 77 18.30 -4.26 17.46
C GLU A 77 19.38 -3.17 17.64
N ILE A 78 19.08 -1.92 17.27
CA ILE A 78 19.98 -0.78 17.49
C ILE A 78 20.15 -0.46 18.98
N ILE A 79 19.07 -0.53 19.77
CA ILE A 79 19.10 -0.25 21.22
C ILE A 79 19.79 -1.38 21.99
N GLU A 80 19.48 -2.64 21.69
CA GLU A 80 20.05 -3.82 22.37
C GLU A 80 21.52 -4.03 22.04
N ARG A 81 21.99 -3.66 20.83
CA ARG A 81 23.42 -3.68 20.47
C ARG A 81 24.28 -2.67 21.28
N ARG A 82 23.65 -1.73 21.98
CA ARG A 82 24.36 -0.74 22.83
C ARG A 82 24.51 -1.17 24.30
N LYS A 83 24.18 -2.41 24.67
CA LYS A 83 24.58 -3.03 25.94
C LYS A 83 25.78 -3.96 25.74
#